data_AF-A0A938SKY6-F1
#
_entry.id   AF-A0A938SKY6-F1
#
_cell.length_a   1.000
_cell.length_b   1.000
_cell.length_c   1.000
_cell.angle_alpha   90.00
_cell.angle_beta   90.00
_cell.angle_gamma   90.00
#
_symmetry.space_group_name_H-M   'P 1'
#
loop_
_entity.id
_entity.type
_entity.pdbx_description
1 polymer ?
#
loop_
_entity_poly.entity_id
_entity_poly.type
_entity_poly.pdbx_seq_one_letter_code
_entity_poly.pdbx_strand_id
1 'polypeptide(L)'
;MNESPGNYLNQELNWLEYNQRFLDEARDPSVPLLERLRFLAISSLQLDEFFMVRVAALKALADRDCRTADLSGLTPAQQLAALCGRTRRMTGDQYECFTGL
;
A
#
# COMPACT_ATOMS: atom_id res chain seq x y z
N MET A 1 0.88 22.54 -21.11
CA MET A 1 1.61 21.38 -20.55
C MET A 1 0.83 20.15 -20.96
N ASN A 2 1.48 19.18 -21.60
CA ASN A 2 0.80 18.02 -22.16
C ASN A 2 0.59 16.99 -21.04
N GLU A 3 -0.62 16.91 -20.48
CA GLU A 3 -0.98 15.92 -19.46
C GLU A 3 -1.17 14.56 -20.14
N SER A 4 -0.07 13.83 -20.33
CA SER A 4 -0.09 12.47 -20.91
C SER A 4 -0.30 11.44 -19.78
N PRO A 5 -1.23 10.47 -19.95
CA PRO A 5 -1.35 9.33 -19.05
C PRO A 5 0.01 8.63 -18.90
N GLY A 6 0.45 8.38 -17.67
CA GLY A 6 1.74 7.74 -17.36
C GLY A 6 2.83 8.67 -16.82
N ASN A 7 2.61 10.00 -16.80
CA ASN A 7 3.49 10.93 -16.08
C ASN A 7 3.17 11.03 -14.58
N TYR A 8 2.03 10.48 -14.14
CA TYR A 8 1.60 10.49 -12.75
C TYR A 8 1.85 9.14 -12.09
N LEU A 9 2.25 9.16 -10.83
CA LEU A 9 2.35 7.96 -10.00
C LEU A 9 0.95 7.47 -9.63
N ASN A 10 0.77 6.14 -9.57
CA ASN A 10 -0.48 5.56 -9.12
C ASN A 10 -0.75 5.92 -7.64
N GLN A 11 -1.95 6.44 -7.37
CA GLN A 11 -2.30 6.96 -6.05
C GLN A 11 -2.29 5.88 -4.97
N GLU A 12 -2.70 4.66 -5.33
CA GLU A 12 -2.80 3.55 -4.39
C GLU A 12 -1.44 2.97 -4.02
N LEU A 13 -0.52 2.90 -4.98
CA LEU A 13 0.87 2.58 -4.70
C LEU A 13 1.53 3.66 -3.83
N ASN A 14 1.31 4.94 -4.11
CA ASN A 14 1.81 6.03 -3.26
C ASN A 14 1.26 5.94 -1.82
N TRP A 15 0.00 5.53 -1.66
CA TRP A 15 -0.59 5.33 -0.35
C TRP A 15 0.15 4.24 0.43
N LEU A 16 0.49 3.12 -0.22
CA LEU A 16 1.29 2.06 0.40
C LEU A 16 2.72 2.52 0.75
N GLU A 17 3.35 3.36 -0.08
CA GLU A 17 4.66 3.93 0.26
C GLU A 17 4.59 4.93 1.42
N TYR A 18 3.48 5.62 1.59
CA TYR A 18 3.27 6.42 2.80
C TYR A 18 3.15 5.52 4.03
N ASN A 19 2.38 4.43 3.94
CA ASN A 19 2.22 3.48 5.03
C ASN A 19 3.54 2.77 5.41
N GLN A 20 4.42 2.54 4.42
CA GLN A 20 5.75 1.97 4.63
C GLN A 20 6.57 2.73 5.67
N ARG A 21 6.41 4.05 5.79
CA ARG A 21 7.16 4.89 6.73
C ARG A 21 6.92 4.50 8.19
N PHE A 22 5.73 3.99 8.53
CA PHE A 22 5.48 3.45 9.87
C PHE A 22 6.26 2.16 10.12
N LEU A 23 6.35 1.30 9.10
CA LEU A 23 7.14 0.07 9.21
C LEU A 23 8.64 0.37 9.28
N ASP A 24 9.10 1.43 8.61
CA ASP A 24 10.49 1.88 8.70
C ASP A 24 10.81 2.37 10.12
N GLU A 25 9.91 3.13 10.75
CA GLU A 25 10.04 3.55 12.16
C GLU A 25 10.01 2.36 13.14
N ALA A 26 9.23 1.31 12.84
CA ALA A 26 9.22 0.07 13.61
C ALA A 26 10.55 -0.71 13.52
N ARG A 27 11.29 -0.52 12.42
CA ARG A 27 12.58 -1.17 12.17
C ARG A 27 13.77 -0.41 12.74
N ASP A 28 13.61 0.86 13.10
CA ASP A 28 14.70 1.68 13.62
C ASP A 28 15.06 1.28 15.07
N PRO A 29 16.28 0.74 15.33
CA PRO A 29 16.71 0.37 16.67
C PRO A 29 16.94 1.57 17.61
N SER A 30 16.98 2.80 17.10
CA SER A 30 17.03 4.02 17.91
C SER A 30 15.70 4.35 18.59
N VAL A 31 14.59 3.79 18.08
CA VAL A 31 13.25 3.95 18.63
C VAL A 31 13.04 2.95 19.79
N PRO A 32 12.47 3.37 20.95
CA PRO A 32 12.19 2.47 22.06
C PRO A 32 11.32 1.27 21.63
N LEU A 33 11.60 0.09 22.18
CA LEU A 33 10.97 -1.18 21.79
C LEU A 33 9.43 -1.11 21.75
N LEU A 34 8.80 -0.50 22.75
CA LEU A 34 7.34 -0.37 22.80
C LEU A 34 6.79 0.54 21.69
N GLU A 35 7.51 1.61 21.34
CA GLU A 35 7.12 2.49 20.24
C GLU A 35 7.30 1.80 18.88
N ARG A 36 8.36 0.99 18.72
CA ARG A 36 8.53 0.14 17.52
C ARG A 36 7.37 -0.82 17.33
N LEU A 37 6.94 -1.49 18.41
CA LEU A 37 5.77 -2.37 18.39
C LEU A 37 4.49 -1.60 18.05
N ARG A 38 4.35 -0.38 18.57
CA ARG A 38 3.22 0.50 18.26
C ARG A 38 3.20 0.90 16.79
N PHE A 39 4.34 1.29 16.21
CA PHE A 39 4.46 1.62 14.79
C PHE A 39 4.15 0.42 13.89
N LEU A 40 4.62 -0.77 14.27
CA LEU A 40 4.27 -2.01 13.58
C LEU A 40 2.74 -2.23 13.59
N ALA A 41 2.08 -2.08 14.75
CA ALA A 41 0.63 -2.20 14.84
C ALA A 41 -0.11 -1.14 14.00
N ILE A 42 0.36 0.12 13.99
CA ILE A 42 -0.18 1.18 13.15
C ILE A 42 -0.06 0.82 11.67
N SER A 43 1.08 0.25 11.25
CA SER A 43 1.27 -0.17 9.86
C SER A 43 0.22 -1.21 9.44
N SER A 44 -0.11 -2.17 10.30
CA SER A 44 -1.14 -3.19 10.03
C SER A 44 -2.54 -2.59 9.98
N LEU A 45 -2.90 -1.71 10.92
CA LEU A 45 -4.22 -1.05 10.93
C LEU A 45 -4.47 -0.21 9.68
N GLN A 46 -3.43 0.47 9.22
CA GLN A 46 -3.49 1.21 7.96
C GLN A 46 -3.67 0.25 6.77
N LEU A 47 -2.95 -0.87 6.72
CA LEU A 47 -3.14 -1.86 5.67
C LEU A 47 -4.58 -2.41 5.67
N ASP A 48 -5.19 -2.64 6.83
CA ASP A 48 -6.61 -3.04 6.93
C ASP A 48 -7.56 -1.98 6.33
N GLU A 49 -7.38 -0.70 6.68
CA GLU A 49 -8.15 0.41 6.11
C GLU A 49 -8.00 0.46 4.58
N PHE A 50 -6.78 0.27 4.07
CA PHE A 50 -6.50 0.23 2.65
C PHE A 50 -7.30 -0.87 1.93
N PHE A 51 -7.38 -2.07 2.51
CA PHE A 51 -8.17 -3.15 1.94
C PHE A 51 -9.67 -2.88 2.00
N MET A 52 -10.17 -2.40 3.14
CA MET A 52 -11.60 -2.16 3.35
C MET A 52 -12.16 -1.06 2.45
N VAL A 53 -11.39 0.01 2.22
CA VAL A 53 -11.85 1.18 1.47
C VAL A 53 -11.37 1.12 0.02
N ARG A 54 -10.05 1.05 -0.17
CA ARG A 54 -9.43 1.33 -1.46
C ARG A 54 -9.44 0.14 -2.39
N VAL A 55 -9.01 -1.03 -1.90
CA VAL A 55 -9.07 -2.28 -2.67
C VAL A 55 -10.51 -2.65 -2.98
N ALA A 56 -11.44 -2.48 -2.03
CA ALA A 56 -12.86 -2.72 -2.26
C ALA A 56 -13.44 -1.86 -3.41
N ALA A 57 -13.12 -0.56 -3.44
CA ALA A 57 -13.55 0.33 -4.52
C ALA A 57 -12.96 -0.09 -5.88
N LEU A 58 -11.67 -0.44 -5.95
CA LEU A 58 -11.03 -0.92 -7.17
C LEU A 58 -11.62 -2.24 -7.66
N LYS A 59 -11.91 -3.18 -6.75
CA LYS A 59 -12.59 -4.45 -7.10
C LYS A 59 -13.98 -4.20 -7.67
N ALA A 60 -14.76 -3.30 -7.07
CA ALA A 60 -16.08 -2.95 -7.59
C ALA A 60 -16.04 -2.36 -9.01
N LEU A 61 -14.96 -1.65 -9.38
CA LEU A 61 -14.73 -1.19 -10.76
C LEU A 61 -14.30 -2.32 -11.68
N ALA A 62 -13.39 -3.18 -11.23
CA ALA A 62 -12.89 -4.31 -12.02
C ALA A 62 -13.99 -5.35 -12.31
N ASP A 63 -14.87 -5.63 -11.33
CA ASP A 63 -16.01 -6.55 -11.46
C ASP A 63 -17.05 -6.05 -12.48
N ARG A 64 -17.03 -4.77 -12.82
CA ARG A 64 -17.86 -4.15 -13.88
C ARG A 64 -17.13 -4.07 -15.22
N ASP A 65 -16.02 -4.78 -15.37
CA ASP A 65 -15.14 -4.74 -16.55
C ASP A 65 -14.69 -3.30 -16.92
N CYS A 66 -14.52 -2.42 -15.93
CA CYS A 66 -14.04 -1.07 -16.18
C CYS A 66 -12.59 -1.13 -16.69
N ARG A 67 -12.37 -0.65 -17.92
CA ARG A 67 -11.05 -0.58 -18.57
C ARG A 67 -10.48 0.85 -18.66
N THR A 68 -11.18 1.81 -18.07
CA THR A 68 -10.70 3.19 -18.00
C THR A 68 -9.48 3.23 -17.09
N ALA A 69 -8.34 3.62 -17.67
CA ALA A 69 -7.11 3.81 -16.92
C ALA A 69 -7.21 5.06 -16.01
N ASP A 70 -6.51 5.02 -14.88
CA ASP A 70 -6.29 6.21 -14.06
C ASP A 70 -5.24 7.15 -14.70
N LEU A 71 -4.90 8.23 -13.99
CA LEU A 71 -3.88 9.20 -14.43
C LEU A 71 -2.48 8.57 -14.61
N SER A 72 -2.22 7.45 -13.93
CA SER A 72 -0.97 6.68 -14.08
C SER A 72 -0.98 5.74 -15.29
N GLY A 73 -2.12 5.63 -16.00
CA GLY A 73 -2.27 4.76 -17.16
C GLY A 73 -2.63 3.31 -16.81
N LEU A 74 -2.98 3.02 -15.56
CA LEU A 74 -3.33 1.66 -15.11
C LEU A 74 -4.84 1.47 -15.03
N THR A 75 -5.34 0.38 -15.62
CA THR A 75 -6.73 -0.06 -15.43
C THR A 75 -6.95 -0.60 -14.00
N PRO A 76 -8.19 -0.63 -13.47
CA PRO A 76 -8.47 -1.20 -12.16
C PRO A 76 -7.89 -2.60 -11.94
N ALA A 77 -7.98 -3.48 -12.94
CA ALA A 77 -7.41 -4.83 -12.88
C ALA A 77 -5.86 -4.81 -12.79
N GLN A 78 -5.20 -3.93 -13.54
CA GLN A 78 -3.75 -3.76 -13.47
C GLN A 78 -3.30 -3.17 -12.13
N GLN A 79 -4.05 -2.21 -11.59
CA GLN A 79 -3.80 -1.66 -10.26
C GLN A 79 -3.92 -2.76 -9.20
N LEU A 80 -4.99 -3.54 -9.20
CA LEU A 80 -5.17 -4.66 -8.26
C LEU A 80 -4.02 -5.67 -8.33
N ALA A 81 -3.53 -5.99 -9.54
CA ALA A 81 -2.38 -6.87 -9.72
C ALA A 81 -1.09 -6.27 -9.12
N ALA A 82 -0.82 -4.99 -9.36
CA ALA A 82 0.33 -4.29 -8.79
C ALA A 82 0.25 -4.19 -7.25
N LEU A 83 -0.93 -3.86 -6.73
CA LEU A 83 -1.20 -3.78 -5.29
C LEU A 83 -1.03 -5.14 -4.61
N CYS A 84 -1.45 -6.24 -5.22
CA CYS A 84 -1.28 -7.58 -4.67
C CYS A 84 0.21 -7.91 -4.44
N GLY A 85 1.07 -7.58 -5.40
CA GLY A 85 2.52 -7.78 -5.26
C GLY A 85 3.12 -6.91 -4.15
N ARG A 86 2.75 -5.63 -4.08
CA ARG A 86 3.30 -4.70 -3.09
C ARG A 86 2.83 -5.00 -1.66
N THR A 87 1.54 -5.30 -1.48
CA THR A 87 0.96 -5.64 -0.16
C THR A 87 1.53 -6.94 0.38
N ARG A 88 1.73 -7.97 -0.46
CA ARG A 88 2.41 -9.22 -0.04
C ARG A 88 3.82 -8.96 0.50
N ARG A 89 4.61 -8.12 -0.19
CA ARG A 89 5.94 -7.72 0.30
C ARG A 89 5.85 -7.02 1.64
N MET A 90 4.94 -6.05 1.76
CA MET A 90 4.75 -5.29 3.00
C MET A 90 4.36 -6.18 4.19
N THR A 91 3.46 -7.14 3.98
CA THR A 91 3.07 -8.10 5.01
C THR A 91 4.24 -8.99 5.41
N GLY A 92 5.05 -9.47 4.46
CA GLY A 92 6.29 -10.18 4.76
C GLY A 92 7.25 -9.34 5.59
N ASP A 93 7.45 -8.09 5.19
CA ASP A 93 8.27 -7.10 5.89
C ASP A 93 7.81 -6.86 7.33
N GLN A 94 6.49 -6.84 7.58
CA GLN A 94 5.89 -6.73 8.91
C GLN A 94 6.19 -7.95 9.78
N TYR A 95 6.09 -9.17 9.22
CA TYR A 95 6.43 -10.39 9.93
C TYR A 95 7.92 -10.46 10.29
N GLU A 96 8.79 -10.13 9.35
CA GLU A 96 10.23 -10.07 9.60
C GLU A 96 10.55 -9.07 10.71
N CYS A 97 9.95 -7.87 10.64
CA CYS A 97 10.08 -6.86 11.69
C CYS A 97 9.63 -7.41 13.05
N PHE A 98 8.44 -8.04 13.12
CA PHE A 98 7.92 -8.61 14.36
C PHE A 98 8.85 -9.66 14.97
N THR A 99 9.41 -10.55 14.15
CA THR A 99 10.33 -11.59 14.62
C THR A 99 11.70 -11.05 15.05
N GLY A 100 12.04 -9.84 14.63
CA GLY A 100 13.29 -9.15 14.99
C GLY A 100 13.13 -8.05 16.06
N LEU A 101 11.92 -7.86 16.61
CA LEU A 101 11.68 -7.02 17.80
C LEU A 101 12.19 -7.74 19.05
#